data_AF-A0A958UWF5-F1
#
_entry.id   AF-A0A958UWF5-F1
#
_cell.length_a   1.000
_cell.length_b   1.000
_cell.length_c   1.000
_cell.angle_alpha   90.00
_cell.angle_beta   90.00
_cell.angle_gamma   90.00
#
_symmetry.space_group_name_H-M   'P 1'
#
loop_
_entity.id
_entity.type
_entity.pdbx_description
1 polymer ?
#
loop_
_entity_poly.entity_id
_entity_poly.type
_entity_poly.pdbx_seq_one_letter_code
_entity_poly.pdbx_strand_id
1 'polypeptide(L)'
;RACYYDDEYVFGADGSFSNVLGSDTWIEGWQGGSDACGAPVAPYDGTAVATYTYDAGAGTVTLNGTGAFIGLPKANNQGELPNVAVPSSITYNVTFIDSNTISVMIEAGAGVFWQYKLIKI
;
A
#
# COMPACT_ATOMS: atom_id res chain seq x y z
N ARG A 1 7.18 8.59 -9.74
CA ARG A 1 6.25 8.15 -10.81
C ARG A 1 5.08 9.12 -10.75
N ALA A 2 4.78 9.85 -11.83
CA ALA A 2 3.85 10.99 -11.73
C ALA A 2 2.42 10.55 -11.35
N CYS A 3 1.94 9.45 -11.91
CA CYS A 3 0.66 8.81 -11.62
C CYS A 3 0.57 8.14 -10.22
N TYR A 4 1.50 8.42 -9.31
CA TYR A 4 1.32 8.06 -7.89
C TYR A 4 0.95 9.27 -7.03
N TYR A 5 1.07 10.50 -7.56
CA TYR A 5 0.93 11.69 -6.74
C TYR A 5 -0.52 12.03 -6.39
N ASP A 6 -1.47 11.52 -7.17
CA ASP A 6 -2.91 11.63 -6.95
C ASP A 6 -3.53 10.35 -6.37
N ASP A 7 -2.72 9.32 -6.07
CA ASP A 7 -3.19 8.12 -5.37
C ASP A 7 -3.27 8.38 -3.87
N GLU A 8 -4.43 8.10 -3.27
CA GLU A 8 -4.70 8.31 -1.85
C GLU A 8 -4.87 6.99 -1.09
N TYR A 9 -4.46 7.02 0.18
CA TYR A 9 -4.63 5.92 1.14
C TYR A 9 -5.58 6.39 2.24
N VAL A 10 -6.84 6.00 2.15
CA VAL A 10 -7.90 6.52 3.01
C VAL A 10 -8.13 5.58 4.19
N PHE A 11 -7.93 6.11 5.39
CA PHE A 11 -8.18 5.44 6.66
C PHE A 11 -9.49 5.98 7.26
N GLY A 12 -10.57 5.20 7.14
CA GLY A 12 -11.90 5.57 7.61
C GLY A 12 -12.03 5.52 9.13
N ALA A 13 -12.79 6.45 9.71
CA ALA A 13 -13.03 6.48 11.16
C ALA A 13 -13.81 5.25 11.68
N ASP A 14 -14.46 4.51 10.79
CA ASP A 14 -15.14 3.23 11.04
C ASP A 14 -14.20 2.00 10.95
N GLY A 15 -12.91 2.21 10.69
CA GLY A 15 -11.91 1.16 10.52
C GLY A 15 -11.80 0.63 9.08
N SER A 16 -12.54 1.20 8.13
CA SER A 16 -12.37 0.89 6.71
C SER A 16 -11.05 1.41 6.16
N PHE A 17 -10.53 0.74 5.13
CA PHE A 17 -9.38 1.18 4.35
C PHE A 17 -9.71 1.16 2.87
N SER A 18 -9.21 2.15 2.12
CA SER A 18 -9.36 2.20 0.67
C SER A 18 -8.14 2.80 0.00
N ASN A 19 -7.72 2.17 -1.10
CA ASN A 19 -6.86 2.80 -2.10
C ASN A 19 -7.75 3.58 -3.06
N VAL A 20 -7.68 4.91 -3.04
CA VAL A 20 -8.39 5.75 -4.02
C VAL A 20 -7.37 6.13 -5.09
N LEU A 21 -7.47 5.46 -6.23
CA LEU A 21 -6.52 5.63 -7.32
C LEU A 21 -7.05 6.62 -8.35
N GLY A 22 -6.14 7.31 -9.04
CA GLY A 22 -6.47 8.14 -10.18
C GLY A 22 -7.00 7.34 -11.38
N SER A 23 -7.22 8.03 -12.51
CA SER A 23 -7.52 7.33 -13.78
C SER A 23 -6.35 6.44 -14.22
N ASP A 24 -5.14 6.83 -13.86
CA ASP A 24 -3.91 6.06 -14.06
C ASP A 24 -3.18 5.91 -12.72
N THR A 25 -2.59 4.74 -12.50
CA THR A 25 -1.55 4.51 -11.48
C THR A 25 -0.34 3.87 -12.14
N TRP A 26 0.73 3.63 -11.40
CA TRP A 26 1.88 2.89 -11.94
C TRP A 26 1.61 1.39 -12.00
N ILE A 27 1.60 0.84 -13.22
CA ILE A 27 1.39 -0.59 -13.48
C ILE A 27 2.72 -1.23 -13.84
N GLU A 28 3.13 -2.20 -13.03
CA GLU A 28 4.35 -2.97 -13.28
C GLU A 28 4.09 -4.18 -14.20
N GLY A 29 5.15 -4.73 -14.79
CA GLY A 29 5.04 -5.88 -15.71
C GLY A 29 4.33 -7.11 -15.11
N TRP A 30 4.48 -7.33 -13.79
CA TRP A 30 3.84 -8.46 -13.11
C TRP A 30 2.31 -8.33 -13.03
N GLN A 31 1.77 -7.11 -13.17
CA GLN A 31 0.33 -6.85 -13.26
C GLN A 31 -0.19 -7.00 -14.70
N GLY A 32 0.66 -7.40 -15.66
CA GLY A 32 0.33 -7.44 -17.08
C GLY A 32 0.55 -6.11 -17.82
N GLY A 33 1.20 -5.13 -17.19
CA GLY A 33 1.60 -3.86 -17.80
C GLY A 33 3.02 -3.86 -18.34
N SER A 34 3.64 -2.67 -18.44
CA SER A 34 4.97 -2.49 -19.01
C SER A 34 5.83 -1.49 -18.22
N ASP A 35 5.63 -1.39 -16.90
CA ASP A 35 6.28 -0.40 -16.03
C ASP A 35 6.01 1.03 -16.52
N ALA A 36 4.73 1.40 -16.52
CA ALA A 36 4.25 2.69 -17.01
C ALA A 36 2.98 3.13 -16.25
N CYS A 37 2.60 4.39 -16.44
CA CYS A 37 1.28 4.84 -15.99
C CYS A 37 0.19 4.20 -16.87
N GLY A 38 -0.89 3.75 -16.24
CA GLY A 38 -2.07 3.22 -16.93
C GLY A 38 -3.18 2.87 -15.95
N ALA A 39 -4.31 2.42 -16.48
CA ALA A 39 -5.49 2.09 -15.69
C ALA A 39 -5.17 1.05 -14.59
N PRO A 40 -5.69 1.24 -13.35
CA PRO A 40 -5.49 0.30 -12.26
C PRO A 40 -5.93 -1.13 -12.61
N VAL A 41 -5.20 -2.13 -12.09
CA VAL A 41 -5.40 -3.55 -12.44
C VAL A 41 -5.77 -4.36 -11.19
N ALA A 42 -6.90 -5.08 -11.26
CA ALA A 42 -7.37 -5.96 -10.20
C ALA A 42 -6.31 -7.01 -9.78
N PRO A 43 -6.17 -7.31 -8.48
CA PRO A 43 -6.97 -6.81 -7.36
C PRO A 43 -6.50 -5.45 -6.79
N TYR A 44 -5.49 -4.81 -7.38
CA TYR A 44 -4.87 -3.57 -6.89
C TYR A 44 -5.47 -2.32 -7.57
N ASP A 45 -6.76 -2.37 -7.89
CA ASP A 45 -7.47 -1.35 -8.66
C ASP A 45 -8.32 -0.40 -7.81
N GLY A 46 -8.14 -0.45 -6.49
CA GLY A 46 -8.92 0.35 -5.54
C GLY A 46 -10.30 -0.19 -5.22
N THR A 47 -10.70 -1.35 -5.76
CA THR A 47 -12.00 -1.98 -5.48
C THR A 47 -11.99 -2.92 -4.26
N ALA A 48 -10.83 -3.13 -3.65
CA ALA A 48 -10.66 -3.99 -2.49
C ALA A 48 -11.52 -3.51 -1.30
N VAL A 49 -12.36 -4.40 -0.77
CA VAL A 49 -13.04 -4.19 0.51
C VAL A 49 -12.04 -4.50 1.62
N ALA A 50 -11.51 -3.45 2.26
CA ALA A 50 -10.44 -3.59 3.23
C ALA A 50 -10.72 -2.85 4.54
N THR A 51 -10.04 -3.28 5.59
CA THR A 51 -10.02 -2.64 6.90
C THR A 51 -8.59 -2.41 7.35
N TYR A 52 -8.40 -1.58 8.38
CA TYR A 52 -7.11 -1.42 9.03
C TYR A 52 -7.20 -1.51 10.55
N THR A 53 -6.10 -1.93 11.16
CA THR A 53 -5.87 -1.81 12.60
C THR A 53 -4.55 -1.09 12.85
N TYR A 54 -4.56 -0.10 13.73
CA TYR A 54 -3.36 0.61 14.17
C TYR A 54 -2.99 0.17 15.60
N ASP A 55 -1.79 -0.38 15.77
CA ASP A 55 -1.20 -0.68 17.07
C ASP A 55 -0.19 0.42 17.42
N ALA A 56 -0.61 1.33 18.30
CA ALA A 56 0.24 2.44 18.74
C ALA A 56 1.42 1.98 19.61
N GLY A 57 1.30 0.84 20.31
CA GLY A 57 2.37 0.30 21.14
C GLY A 57 3.48 -0.34 20.31
N ALA A 58 3.10 -1.03 19.23
CA ALA A 58 4.04 -1.61 18.28
C ALA A 58 4.51 -0.61 17.21
N GLY A 59 3.78 0.48 16.99
CA GLY A 59 4.06 1.41 15.89
C GLY A 59 3.77 0.79 14.54
N THR A 60 2.69 0.01 14.43
CA THR A 60 2.36 -0.71 13.19
C THR A 60 0.92 -0.45 12.74
N VAL A 61 0.71 -0.51 11.42
CA VAL A 61 -0.63 -0.58 10.83
C VAL A 61 -0.75 -1.86 10.03
N THR A 62 -1.83 -2.60 10.24
CA THR A 62 -2.16 -3.81 9.48
C THR A 62 -3.37 -3.55 8.63
N LEU A 63 -3.22 -3.75 7.32
CA LEU A 63 -4.32 -3.76 6.37
C LEU A 63 -4.85 -5.19 6.23
N ASN A 64 -6.17 -5.34 6.15
CA ASN A 64 -6.83 -6.62 5.90
C ASN A 64 -7.72 -6.48 4.67
N GLY A 65 -7.51 -7.31 3.66
CA GLY A 65 -8.20 -7.25 2.37
C GLY A 65 -7.21 -7.47 1.23
N THR A 66 -7.47 -8.50 0.41
CA THR A 66 -6.67 -8.75 -0.79
C THR A 66 -6.78 -7.57 -1.75
N GLY A 67 -5.63 -7.07 -2.19
CA GLY A 67 -5.55 -5.89 -3.06
C GLY A 67 -5.29 -4.57 -2.33
N ALA A 68 -5.39 -4.54 -0.99
CA ALA A 68 -5.05 -3.36 -0.20
C ALA A 68 -3.53 -3.22 -0.02
N PHE A 69 -3.00 -2.00 -0.18
CA PHE A 69 -1.57 -1.73 -0.04
C PHE A 69 -1.28 -0.28 0.36
N ILE A 70 -0.06 -0.02 0.84
CA ILE A 70 0.53 1.31 0.98
C ILE A 70 1.81 1.39 0.15
N GLY A 71 1.90 2.38 -0.75
CA GLY A 71 3.07 2.58 -1.61
C GLY A 71 3.07 1.64 -2.81
N LEU A 72 3.87 0.58 -2.78
CA LEU A 72 4.00 -0.37 -3.89
C LEU A 72 3.08 -1.59 -3.70
N PRO A 73 2.19 -1.92 -4.66
CA PRO A 73 1.31 -3.07 -4.55
C PRO A 73 2.05 -4.42 -4.49
N LYS A 74 3.26 -4.51 -5.05
CA LYS A 74 4.03 -5.77 -5.06
C LYS A 74 4.59 -6.16 -3.68
N ALA A 75 4.82 -5.19 -2.80
CA ALA A 75 5.55 -5.41 -1.56
C ALA A 75 4.62 -5.94 -0.46
N ASN A 76 4.90 -7.13 0.05
CA ASN A 76 4.16 -7.72 1.18
C ASN A 76 5.12 -8.41 2.17
N ASN A 77 4.63 -8.79 3.35
CA ASN A 77 5.49 -9.29 4.44
C ASN A 77 6.19 -10.63 4.15
N GLN A 78 5.88 -11.31 3.06
CA GLN A 78 6.57 -12.55 2.65
C GLN A 78 7.59 -12.32 1.54
N GLY A 79 7.55 -11.18 0.85
CA GLY A 79 8.38 -10.91 -0.32
C GLY A 79 7.75 -9.91 -1.29
N GLU A 80 8.25 -9.91 -2.52
CA GLU A 80 7.67 -9.14 -3.63
C GLU A 80 6.93 -10.04 -4.60
N LEU A 81 5.74 -9.61 -5.02
CA LEU A 81 5.01 -10.24 -6.11
C LEU A 81 5.78 -10.13 -7.43
N PRO A 82 5.67 -11.13 -8.32
CA PRO A 82 4.81 -12.31 -8.24
C PRO A 82 5.49 -13.53 -7.57
N ASN A 83 6.63 -13.33 -6.89
CA ASN A 83 7.45 -14.43 -6.37
C ASN A 83 6.93 -15.03 -5.05
N VAL A 84 5.86 -14.45 -4.50
CA VAL A 84 5.20 -14.88 -3.27
C VAL A 84 3.69 -14.94 -3.47
N ALA A 85 2.97 -15.50 -2.50
CA ALA A 85 1.51 -15.53 -2.55
C ALA A 85 0.92 -14.12 -2.45
N VAL A 86 -0.21 -13.91 -3.12
CA VAL A 86 -1.01 -12.69 -2.94
C VAL A 86 -1.50 -12.63 -1.49
N PRO A 87 -1.18 -11.58 -0.74
CA PRO A 87 -1.55 -11.49 0.66
C PRO A 87 -3.05 -11.19 0.84
N SER A 88 -3.62 -11.69 1.94
CA SER A 88 -4.91 -11.22 2.46
C SER A 88 -4.74 -10.16 3.56
N SER A 89 -3.52 -9.96 4.06
CA SER A 89 -3.17 -8.98 5.07
C SER A 89 -1.72 -8.51 4.90
N ILE A 90 -1.47 -7.22 5.16
CA ILE A 90 -0.13 -6.63 5.10
C ILE A 90 0.08 -5.72 6.32
N THR A 91 1.17 -5.91 7.06
CA THR A 91 1.59 -5.07 8.18
C THR A 91 2.74 -4.15 7.79
N TYR A 92 2.62 -2.88 8.12
CA TYR A 92 3.64 -1.85 7.93
C TYR A 92 4.07 -1.30 9.28
N ASN A 93 5.34 -0.92 9.39
CA ASN A 93 5.82 -0.07 10.48
C ASN A 93 5.53 1.39 10.15
N VAL A 94 5.05 2.15 11.12
CA VAL A 94 4.65 3.55 10.94
C VAL A 94 5.27 4.41 12.04
N THR A 95 5.94 5.48 11.61
CA THR A 95 6.49 6.50 12.49
C THR A 95 5.88 7.85 12.15
N PHE A 96 5.28 8.52 13.14
CA PHE A 96 4.84 9.91 13.00
C PHE A 96 6.05 10.84 13.03
N ILE A 97 6.24 11.59 11.95
CA ILE A 97 7.27 12.62 11.85
C ILE A 97 6.76 13.93 12.45
N ASP A 98 5.51 14.28 12.12
CA ASP A 98 4.77 15.41 12.66
C ASP A 98 3.25 15.13 12.59
N SER A 99 2.39 16.13 12.83
CA SER A 99 0.94 15.96 12.84
C SER A 99 0.33 15.59 11.49
N ASN A 100 1.03 15.84 10.38
CA ASN A 100 0.55 15.61 9.02
C ASN A 100 1.43 14.65 8.23
N THR A 101 2.57 14.22 8.77
CA THR A 101 3.54 13.43 8.03
C THR A 101 3.85 12.13 8.74
N ILE A 102 3.75 11.02 8.00
CA ILE A 102 4.19 9.70 8.47
C ILE A 102 5.27 9.12 7.57
N SER A 103 6.17 8.36 8.18
CA SER A 103 7.05 7.41 7.50
C SER A 103 6.43 6.02 7.62
N VAL A 104 6.19 5.37 6.49
CA VAL A 104 5.68 3.99 6.42
C VAL A 104 6.78 3.10 5.86
N MET A 105 7.03 1.96 6.50
CA MET A 105 8.05 1.00 6.07
C MET A 105 7.50 -0.42 6.05
N ILE A 106 7.91 -1.20 5.05
CA ILE A 106 7.67 -2.64 4.98
C ILE A 106 8.98 -3.35 4.67
N GLU A 107 9.21 -4.47 5.36
CA GLU A 107 10.22 -5.46 4.96
C GLU A 107 9.53 -6.49 4.06
N ALA A 108 9.83 -6.44 2.76
CA ALA A 108 9.29 -7.30 1.74
C ALA A 108 10.17 -8.55 1.56
N GLY A 109 10.26 -9.36 2.60
CA GLY A 109 11.23 -10.44 2.72
C GLY A 109 12.57 -9.98 3.28
N ALA A 110 13.36 -10.94 3.76
CA ALA A 110 14.56 -10.66 4.56
C ALA A 110 15.53 -9.70 3.85
N GLY A 111 15.76 -8.53 4.46
CA GLY A 111 16.71 -7.53 3.97
C GLY A 111 16.21 -6.63 2.83
N VAL A 112 14.96 -6.78 2.37
CA VAL A 112 14.37 -5.96 1.31
C VAL A 112 13.41 -4.97 1.94
N PHE A 113 13.75 -3.68 1.94
CA PHE A 113 12.96 -2.65 2.60
C PHE A 113 12.41 -1.63 1.60
N TRP A 114 11.12 -1.34 1.73
CA TRP A 114 10.50 -0.19 1.09
C TRP A 114 10.06 0.82 2.14
N GLN A 115 10.33 2.09 1.87
CA GLN A 115 9.96 3.19 2.74
C GLN A 115 9.27 4.29 1.95
N TYR A 116 8.17 4.79 2.51
CA TYR A 116 7.34 5.83 1.93
C TYR A 116 7.16 6.96 2.94
N LYS A 117 7.18 8.19 2.44
CA LYS A 117 6.77 9.36 3.21
C LYS A 117 5.38 9.76 2.71
N LEU A 118 4.38 9.70 3.58
CA LEU A 118 3.02 10.12 3.27
C LEU A 118 2.70 11.42 4.01
N ILE A 119 1.98 12.29 3.32
CA ILE A 119 1.52 13.58 3.84
C ILE A 119 -0.01 13.54 3.82
N LYS A 120 -0.61 13.87 4.96
CA LYS A 120 -2.03 14.07 5.10
C LYS A 120 -2.46 15.29 4.29
N ILE A 121 -3.48 15.12 3.46
CA ILE A 121 -4.15 16.18 2.69
C ILE A 121 -5.43 16.65 3.36
#